data_AF-A0A251XEP0-F1
#
_entry.id   AF-A0A251XEP0-F1
#
_cell.length_a   1.000
_cell.length_b   1.000
_cell.length_c   1.000
_cell.angle_alpha   90.00
_cell.angle_beta   90.00
_cell.angle_gamma   90.00
#
_symmetry.space_group_name_H-M   'P 1'
#
loop_
_entity.id
_entity.type
_entity.pdbx_description
1 polymer ?
#
loop_
_entity_poly.entity_id
_entity_poly.type
_entity_poly.pdbx_seq_one_letter_code
_entity_poly.pdbx_strand_id
1 'polypeptide(L)'
;MRRRRRRDRLGLYGYEAGQSGVGDIFAWYVKNQVPARYAEEAAAAGKSVHQHLTDLAADQPVGGHGLVALDWHSGNRSVLVDHELSGLVIGTTLTTRTEEVYRALLEATAFGTRKIVETFAASGVPVTEFIVAGGLLKNAFLMQAYSDILRLPISVITSEQGPALGSAIHAAVAAGAYPDVRVAGDAMGKVERGKYQPSEERALAYDRLYAEYSTLHDHFGRGANDVMKRLKSLKREARA
;
A
#
# COMPACT_ATOMS: atom_id res chain seq x y z
N MET A 1 -29.64 15.32 7.49
CA MET A 1 -29.48 13.88 7.17
C MET A 1 -28.70 13.21 8.31
N ARG A 2 -29.36 12.43 9.18
CA ARG A 2 -28.77 11.83 10.39
C ARG A 2 -27.80 10.70 10.01
N ARG A 3 -26.48 10.91 10.14
CA ARG A 3 -25.49 9.83 10.08
C ARG A 3 -25.66 8.94 11.33
N ARG A 4 -26.19 7.72 11.16
CA ARG A 4 -26.24 6.70 12.22
C ARG A 4 -24.81 6.26 12.56
N ARG A 5 -24.22 6.89 13.57
CA ARG A 5 -22.95 6.48 14.19
C ARG A 5 -23.24 5.24 15.04
N ARG A 6 -22.77 4.05 14.64
CA ARG A 6 -22.88 2.85 15.49
C ARG A 6 -21.71 2.85 16.49
N ARG A 7 -22.06 2.82 17.77
CA ARG A 7 -21.14 2.64 18.91
C ARG A 7 -20.91 1.13 19.05
N ASP A 8 -19.66 0.67 19.02
CA ASP A 8 -19.37 -0.76 19.26
C ASP A 8 -19.41 -1.06 20.77
N ARG A 9 -19.67 -2.31 21.16
CA ARG A 9 -19.80 -2.76 22.57
C ARG A 9 -18.56 -2.50 23.43
N LEU A 10 -17.42 -2.18 22.81
CA LEU A 10 -16.10 -1.93 23.41
C LEU A 10 -15.80 -0.44 23.70
N GLY A 11 -16.71 0.49 23.38
CA GLY A 11 -16.58 1.92 23.72
C GLY A 11 -15.61 2.74 22.85
N LEU A 12 -14.96 2.14 21.86
CA LEU A 12 -14.08 2.80 20.90
C LEU A 12 -14.76 3.07 19.55
N TYR A 13 -14.18 3.98 18.77
CA TYR A 13 -14.54 4.21 17.37
C TYR A 13 -13.58 3.45 16.46
N GLY A 14 -14.11 2.62 15.56
CA GLY A 14 -13.36 2.03 14.46
C GLY A 14 -13.37 2.96 13.25
N TYR A 15 -12.18 3.27 12.72
CA TYR A 15 -12.03 4.07 11.51
C TYR A 15 -11.57 3.18 10.36
N GLU A 16 -12.12 3.39 9.17
CA GLU A 16 -11.78 2.65 7.97
C GLU A 16 -11.33 3.61 6.88
N ALA A 17 -10.18 3.33 6.29
CA ALA A 17 -9.68 3.91 5.05
C ALA A 17 -9.23 2.77 4.13
N GLY A 18 -9.05 3.05 2.84
CA GLY A 18 -8.57 2.03 1.91
C GLY A 18 -7.84 2.60 0.71
N GLN A 19 -6.85 1.87 0.23
CA GLN A 19 -6.25 2.07 -1.09
C GLN A 19 -6.98 1.21 -2.12
N SER A 20 -7.28 1.79 -3.28
CA SER A 20 -8.11 1.14 -4.31
C SER A 20 -7.44 -0.03 -5.01
N GLY A 21 -6.10 -0.07 -5.01
CA GLY A 21 -5.33 -1.15 -5.58
C GLY A 21 -3.90 -1.10 -5.04
N VAL A 22 -3.35 -2.26 -4.69
CA VAL A 22 -1.94 -2.42 -4.28
C VAL A 22 -1.39 -3.63 -5.03
N GLY A 23 -1.76 -4.84 -4.62
CA GLY A 23 -1.40 -6.07 -5.31
C GLY A 23 -1.86 -6.10 -6.78
N ASP A 24 -3.04 -5.53 -7.07
CA ASP A 24 -3.57 -5.43 -8.44
C ASP A 24 -2.69 -4.56 -9.35
N ILE A 25 -2.04 -3.54 -8.81
CA ILE A 25 -1.12 -2.68 -9.57
C ILE A 25 0.10 -3.50 -9.98
N PHE A 26 0.65 -4.29 -9.05
CA PHE A 26 1.80 -5.14 -9.32
C PHE A 26 1.45 -6.23 -10.34
N ALA A 27 0.28 -6.86 -10.17
CA ALA A 27 -0.22 -7.88 -11.10
C ALA A 27 -0.49 -7.30 -12.49
N TRP A 28 -1.08 -6.10 -12.57
CA TRP A 28 -1.26 -5.37 -13.82
C TRP A 28 0.09 -5.09 -14.52
N TYR A 29 1.09 -4.63 -13.77
CA TYR A 29 2.39 -4.31 -14.32
C TYR A 29 3.07 -5.58 -14.88
N VAL A 30 3.12 -6.66 -14.08
CA VAL A 30 3.66 -7.95 -14.53
C VAL A 30 2.95 -8.48 -15.77
N LYS A 31 1.62 -8.38 -15.81
CA LYS A 31 0.83 -8.90 -16.93
C LYS A 31 1.03 -8.11 -18.23
N ASN A 32 1.17 -6.78 -18.14
CA ASN A 32 1.02 -5.92 -19.33
C ASN A 32 2.30 -5.19 -19.73
N GLN A 33 3.27 -5.03 -18.82
CA GLN A 33 4.43 -4.15 -19.02
C GLN A 33 5.76 -4.88 -18.94
N VAL A 34 5.80 -6.09 -18.40
CA VAL A 34 7.05 -6.84 -18.20
C VAL A 34 7.40 -7.67 -19.44
N PRO A 35 8.59 -7.49 -20.04
CA PRO A 35 9.03 -8.30 -21.17
C PRO A 35 9.18 -9.80 -20.83
N ALA A 36 8.89 -10.68 -21.80
CA ALA A 36 8.91 -12.13 -21.61
C ALA A 36 10.21 -12.68 -21.01
N ARG A 37 11.36 -12.08 -21.34
CA ARG A 37 12.68 -12.47 -20.80
C ARG A 37 12.73 -12.49 -19.26
N TYR A 38 12.03 -11.59 -18.57
CA TYR A 38 12.01 -11.59 -17.11
C TYR A 38 11.27 -12.81 -16.54
N ALA A 39 10.28 -13.34 -17.25
CA ALA A 39 9.59 -14.55 -16.85
C ALA A 39 10.47 -15.79 -17.06
N GLU A 40 11.23 -15.82 -18.15
CA GLU A 40 12.22 -16.87 -18.43
C GLU A 40 13.35 -16.87 -17.39
N GLU A 41 13.92 -15.70 -17.09
CA GLU A 41 14.94 -15.51 -16.06
C GLU A 41 14.42 -15.91 -14.66
N ALA A 42 13.20 -15.50 -14.30
CA ALA A 42 12.58 -15.87 -13.04
C ALA A 42 12.38 -17.39 -12.93
N ALA A 43 11.90 -18.03 -14.00
CA ALA A 43 11.73 -19.48 -14.06
C ALA A 43 13.07 -20.22 -13.93
N ALA A 44 14.11 -19.76 -14.62
CA ALA A 44 15.46 -20.31 -14.51
C ALA A 44 16.03 -20.18 -13.08
N ALA A 45 15.65 -19.12 -12.36
CA ALA A 45 16.01 -18.91 -10.96
C ALA A 45 15.09 -19.61 -9.96
N GLY A 46 14.05 -20.33 -10.41
CA GLY A 46 13.06 -20.98 -9.52
C GLY A 46 12.19 -20.00 -8.73
N LYS A 47 12.01 -18.78 -9.24
CA LYS A 47 11.30 -17.67 -8.56
C LYS A 47 10.03 -17.28 -9.32
N SER A 48 9.10 -16.67 -8.61
CA SER A 48 8.01 -15.93 -9.26
C SER A 48 8.56 -14.67 -9.93
N VAL A 49 7.89 -14.17 -10.97
CA VAL A 49 8.26 -12.91 -11.64
C VAL A 49 8.27 -11.73 -10.65
N HIS A 50 7.31 -11.70 -9.72
CA HIS A 50 7.27 -10.68 -8.67
C HIS A 50 8.51 -10.71 -7.77
N GLN A 51 8.96 -11.89 -7.39
CA GLN A 51 10.16 -12.02 -6.56
C GLN A 51 11.41 -11.64 -7.36
N HIS A 52 11.53 -12.09 -8.61
CA HIS A 52 12.65 -11.75 -9.49
C HIS A 52 12.78 -10.23 -9.68
N LEU A 53 11.68 -9.54 -9.98
CA LEU A 53 11.68 -8.08 -10.11
C LEU A 53 12.00 -7.38 -8.79
N THR A 54 11.55 -7.93 -7.66
CA THR A 54 11.88 -7.39 -6.33
C THR A 54 13.38 -7.50 -6.06
N ASP A 55 13.98 -8.65 -6.37
CA ASP A 55 15.42 -8.87 -6.16
C ASP A 55 16.25 -7.92 -7.03
N LEU A 56 15.92 -7.76 -8.31
CA LEU A 56 16.59 -6.83 -9.22
C LEU A 56 16.44 -5.35 -8.79
N ALA A 57 15.31 -5.02 -8.16
CA ALA A 57 15.04 -3.68 -7.66
C ALA A 57 15.73 -3.38 -6.31
N ALA A 58 15.96 -4.40 -5.48
CA ALA A 58 16.38 -4.25 -4.09
C ALA A 58 17.79 -3.66 -3.95
N ASP A 59 18.69 -3.95 -4.88
CA ASP A 59 20.10 -3.55 -4.82
C ASP A 59 20.33 -2.05 -5.08
N GLN A 60 19.31 -1.32 -5.53
CA GLN A 60 19.45 0.10 -5.83
C GLN A 60 19.33 0.97 -4.56
N PRO A 61 20.06 2.09 -4.45
CA PRO A 61 19.81 3.05 -3.39
C PRO A 61 18.41 3.67 -3.53
N VAL A 62 17.84 4.15 -2.42
CA VAL A 62 16.56 4.88 -2.45
C VAL A 62 16.67 6.09 -3.39
N GLY A 63 15.75 6.18 -4.35
CA GLY A 63 15.77 7.20 -5.40
C GLY A 63 16.73 6.93 -6.55
N GLY A 64 17.49 5.83 -6.54
CA GLY A 64 18.47 5.48 -7.58
C GLY A 64 17.86 5.29 -8.98
N HIS A 65 16.58 4.91 -9.05
CA HIS A 65 15.84 4.79 -10.31
C HIS A 65 15.37 6.13 -10.89
N GLY A 66 15.32 7.21 -10.09
CA GLY A 66 14.90 8.54 -10.55
C GLY A 66 13.43 8.65 -10.96
N LEU A 67 12.55 7.78 -10.43
CA LEU A 67 11.12 7.74 -10.79
C LEU A 67 10.23 8.07 -9.60
N VAL A 68 9.03 8.59 -9.89
CA VAL A 68 7.91 8.66 -8.95
C VAL A 68 6.66 8.16 -9.66
N ALA A 69 5.79 7.44 -8.96
CA ALA A 69 4.53 6.97 -9.49
C ALA A 69 3.33 7.38 -8.62
N LEU A 70 2.15 7.49 -9.24
CA LEU A 70 0.86 7.61 -8.52
C LEU A 70 0.12 6.27 -8.59
N ASP A 71 -0.30 5.76 -7.43
CA ASP A 71 -0.87 4.43 -7.22
C ASP A 71 -2.37 4.34 -7.57
N TRP A 72 -2.83 5.10 -8.58
CA TRP A 72 -4.27 5.29 -8.85
C TRP A 72 -4.78 4.50 -10.06
N HIS A 73 -4.21 3.34 -10.35
CA HIS A 73 -4.61 2.51 -11.50
C HIS A 73 -6.09 2.09 -11.43
N SER A 74 -6.68 2.06 -10.22
CA SER A 74 -8.10 1.81 -9.95
C SER A 74 -8.78 3.03 -9.26
N GLY A 75 -8.33 4.24 -9.60
CA GLY A 75 -8.73 5.48 -8.90
C GLY A 75 -8.18 5.57 -7.48
N ASN A 76 -8.72 6.49 -6.69
CA ASN A 76 -8.30 6.73 -5.30
C ASN A 76 -9.51 6.74 -4.35
N ARG A 77 -9.60 5.76 -3.44
CA ARG A 77 -10.64 5.70 -2.39
C ARG A 77 -10.34 6.64 -1.23
N SER A 78 -9.12 6.58 -0.71
CA SER A 78 -8.65 7.46 0.36
C SER A 78 -7.32 8.11 -0.08
N VAL A 79 -7.14 9.42 0.05
CA VAL A 79 -8.01 10.40 0.73
C VAL A 79 -8.86 11.26 -0.22
N LEU A 80 -8.76 11.05 -1.54
CA LEU A 80 -9.35 11.92 -2.55
C LEU A 80 -10.79 11.53 -2.91
N VAL A 81 -11.18 10.26 -2.73
CA VAL A 81 -12.52 9.75 -3.03
C VAL A 81 -12.93 10.01 -4.49
N ASP A 82 -12.03 9.68 -5.42
CA ASP A 82 -12.18 9.94 -6.85
C ASP A 82 -11.81 8.72 -7.69
N HIS A 83 -12.81 8.08 -8.29
CA HIS A 83 -12.65 6.89 -9.13
C HIS A 83 -12.21 7.24 -10.57
N GLU A 84 -12.25 8.51 -10.96
CA GLU A 84 -11.86 8.95 -12.29
C GLU A 84 -10.35 9.24 -12.38
N LEU A 85 -9.60 9.20 -11.27
CA LEU A 85 -8.13 9.25 -11.28
C LEU A 85 -7.48 8.01 -11.94
N SER A 86 -6.25 8.16 -12.41
CA SER A 86 -5.49 7.12 -13.14
C SER A 86 -4.02 7.09 -12.69
N GLY A 87 -3.35 5.96 -12.92
CA GLY A 87 -1.93 5.79 -12.62
C GLY A 87 -1.03 6.75 -13.42
N LEU A 88 0.14 7.05 -12.85
CA LEU A 88 1.20 7.86 -13.46
C LEU A 88 2.56 7.26 -13.11
N VAL A 89 3.51 7.31 -14.03
CA VAL A 89 4.94 7.15 -13.76
C VAL A 89 5.65 8.33 -14.42
N ILE A 90 6.45 9.07 -13.65
CA ILE A 90 7.25 10.20 -14.14
C ILE A 90 8.74 9.93 -13.93
N GLY A 91 9.58 10.52 -14.77
CA GLY A 91 11.04 10.40 -14.72
C GLY A 91 11.65 9.37 -15.67
N THR A 92 10.85 8.77 -16.55
CA THR A 92 11.35 7.76 -17.51
C THR A 92 12.35 8.36 -18.50
N THR A 93 13.38 7.58 -18.81
CA THR A 93 14.42 7.89 -19.79
C THR A 93 14.63 6.71 -20.73
N LEU A 94 15.46 6.85 -21.77
CA LEU A 94 15.80 5.75 -22.67
C LEU A 94 16.52 4.57 -21.98
N THR A 95 17.04 4.79 -20.76
CA THR A 95 17.75 3.76 -19.98
C THR A 95 16.92 3.17 -18.85
N THR A 96 15.67 3.62 -18.66
CA THR A 96 14.80 3.11 -17.60
C THR A 96 14.51 1.63 -17.80
N ARG A 97 14.73 0.83 -16.75
CA ARG A 97 14.55 -0.63 -16.76
C ARG A 97 13.21 -1.05 -16.12
N THR A 98 12.79 -2.27 -16.39
CA THR A 98 11.50 -2.82 -15.95
C THR A 98 11.40 -2.87 -14.42
N GLU A 99 12.45 -3.33 -13.75
CA GLU A 99 12.54 -3.43 -12.30
C GLU A 99 12.53 -2.06 -11.61
N GLU A 100 13.00 -1.01 -12.28
CA GLU A 100 12.99 0.37 -11.75
C GLU A 100 11.57 0.92 -11.69
N VAL A 101 10.77 0.70 -12.74
CA VAL A 101 9.35 1.07 -12.72
C VAL A 101 8.57 0.21 -11.73
N TYR A 102 8.87 -1.09 -11.64
CA TYR A 102 8.27 -1.96 -10.63
C TYR A 102 8.54 -1.43 -9.21
N ARG A 103 9.78 -1.05 -8.91
CA ARG A 103 10.16 -0.43 -7.63
C ARG A 103 9.37 0.86 -7.37
N ALA A 104 9.28 1.75 -8.35
CA ALA A 104 8.52 2.99 -8.20
C ALA A 104 7.03 2.73 -7.88
N LEU A 105 6.44 1.66 -8.43
CA LEU A 105 5.08 1.25 -8.12
C LEU A 105 4.97 0.66 -6.70
N LEU A 106 5.95 -0.12 -6.23
CA LEU A 106 6.02 -0.59 -4.84
C LEU A 106 6.03 0.61 -3.88
N GLU A 107 6.94 1.57 -4.11
CA GLU A 107 7.11 2.76 -3.30
C GLU A 107 5.87 3.68 -3.34
N ALA A 108 5.22 3.83 -4.50
CA ALA A 108 3.99 4.60 -4.64
C ALA A 108 2.86 4.08 -3.74
N THR A 109 2.74 2.77 -3.56
CA THR A 109 1.72 2.20 -2.66
C THR A 109 2.00 2.54 -1.19
N ALA A 110 3.28 2.58 -0.78
CA ALA A 110 3.66 3.05 0.55
C ALA A 110 3.44 4.56 0.73
N PHE A 111 3.70 5.38 -0.29
CA PHE A 111 3.38 6.82 -0.26
C PHE A 111 1.87 7.08 -0.16
N GLY A 112 1.05 6.31 -0.88
CA GLY A 112 -0.40 6.33 -0.74
C GLY A 112 -0.86 5.98 0.67
N THR A 113 -0.25 4.96 1.30
CA THR A 113 -0.49 4.63 2.72
C THR A 113 -0.05 5.79 3.63
N ARG A 114 1.09 6.43 3.37
CA ARG A 114 1.56 7.58 4.15
C ARG A 114 0.58 8.74 4.11
N LYS A 115 -0.02 9.05 2.95
CA LYS A 115 -1.10 10.06 2.85
C LYS A 115 -2.28 9.75 3.77
N ILE A 116 -2.67 8.48 3.86
CA ILE A 116 -3.76 8.04 4.75
C ILE A 116 -3.36 8.23 6.22
N VAL A 117 -2.16 7.77 6.60
CA VAL A 117 -1.63 7.89 7.97
C VAL A 117 -1.53 9.36 8.40
N GLU A 118 -0.95 10.22 7.57
CA GLU A 118 -0.84 11.66 7.85
C GLU A 118 -2.22 12.32 7.96
N THR A 119 -3.20 11.88 7.17
CA THR A 119 -4.57 12.40 7.25
C THR A 119 -5.27 12.01 8.55
N PHE A 120 -5.05 10.78 9.04
CA PHE A 120 -5.52 10.38 10.37
C PHE A 120 -4.87 11.21 11.48
N ALA A 121 -3.54 11.36 11.44
CA ALA A 121 -2.79 12.13 12.43
C ALA A 121 -3.26 13.60 12.46
N ALA A 122 -3.40 14.25 11.30
CA ALA A 122 -3.91 15.61 11.18
C ALA A 122 -5.37 15.76 11.68
N SER A 123 -6.13 14.67 11.70
CA SER A 123 -7.49 14.62 12.23
C SER A 123 -7.56 14.28 13.72
N GLY A 124 -6.42 14.24 14.43
CA GLY A 124 -6.35 13.93 15.85
C GLY A 124 -6.42 12.43 16.18
N VAL A 125 -6.19 11.55 15.20
CA VAL A 125 -6.12 10.09 15.37
C VAL A 125 -4.68 9.65 15.12
N PRO A 126 -3.79 9.67 16.13
CA PRO A 126 -2.39 9.30 15.93
C PRO A 126 -2.25 7.81 15.60
N VAL A 127 -1.32 7.50 14.70
CA VAL A 127 -0.93 6.13 14.34
C VAL A 127 0.50 5.92 14.81
N THR A 128 0.72 4.94 15.69
CA THR A 128 2.04 4.69 16.32
C THR A 128 2.68 3.37 15.89
N GLU A 129 1.90 2.48 15.27
CA GLU A 129 2.31 1.16 14.81
C GLU A 129 1.47 0.79 13.60
N PHE A 130 2.09 0.14 12.60
CA PHE A 130 1.39 -0.36 11.44
C PHE A 130 1.37 -1.89 11.48
N ILE A 131 0.18 -2.49 11.68
CA ILE A 131 0.01 -3.93 11.78
C ILE A 131 -0.45 -4.47 10.43
N VAL A 132 0.33 -5.38 9.84
CA VAL A 132 0.10 -5.92 8.50
C VAL A 132 -0.36 -7.38 8.56
N ALA A 133 -1.33 -7.68 7.71
CA ALA A 133 -1.86 -9.02 7.46
C ALA A 133 -2.02 -9.26 5.95
N GLY A 134 -2.05 -10.53 5.54
CA GLY A 134 -2.34 -10.93 4.17
C GLY A 134 -1.11 -11.14 3.29
N GLY A 135 -1.35 -11.33 1.98
CA GLY A 135 -0.35 -11.85 1.04
C GLY A 135 0.86 -10.95 0.78
N LEU A 136 0.75 -9.64 1.06
CA LEU A 136 1.86 -8.69 0.88
C LEU A 136 3.04 -8.95 1.83
N LEU A 137 2.80 -9.66 2.95
CA LEU A 137 3.85 -10.07 3.90
C LEU A 137 4.95 -10.92 3.26
N LYS A 138 4.68 -11.56 2.11
CA LYS A 138 5.67 -12.36 1.37
C LYS A 138 6.79 -11.50 0.75
N ASN A 139 6.57 -10.20 0.57
CA ASN A 139 7.56 -9.29 0.01
C ASN A 139 8.24 -8.49 1.13
N ALA A 140 9.36 -9.01 1.65
CA ALA A 140 10.10 -8.37 2.74
C ALA A 140 10.67 -7.00 2.37
N PHE A 141 11.06 -6.78 1.11
CA PHE A 141 11.51 -5.49 0.62
C PHE A 141 10.38 -4.45 0.71
N LEU A 142 9.18 -4.80 0.24
CA LEU A 142 8.01 -3.92 0.33
C LEU A 142 7.69 -3.57 1.78
N MET A 143 7.73 -4.55 2.70
CA MET A 143 7.48 -4.30 4.11
C MET A 143 8.53 -3.35 4.71
N GLN A 144 9.81 -3.54 4.41
CA GLN A 144 10.85 -2.62 4.88
C GLN A 144 10.66 -1.21 4.30
N ALA A 145 10.36 -1.09 3.01
CA ALA A 145 10.08 0.19 2.36
C ALA A 145 8.87 0.89 2.98
N TYR A 146 7.79 0.17 3.29
CA TYR A 146 6.65 0.70 4.04
C TYR A 146 7.08 1.26 5.40
N SER A 147 7.93 0.55 6.15
CA SER A 147 8.38 1.01 7.47
C SER A 147 9.21 2.29 7.35
N ASP A 148 10.15 2.34 6.41
CA ASP A 148 11.00 3.50 6.16
C ASP A 148 10.18 4.71 5.67
N ILE A 149 9.25 4.51 4.72
CA ILE A 149 8.41 5.57 4.15
C ILE A 149 7.42 6.12 5.18
N LEU A 150 6.75 5.25 5.94
CA LEU A 150 5.79 5.65 6.97
C LEU A 150 6.48 6.22 8.22
N ARG A 151 7.78 5.93 8.41
CA ARG A 151 8.54 6.19 9.64
C ARG A 151 7.87 5.56 10.87
N LEU A 152 7.34 4.36 10.68
CA LEU A 152 6.61 3.60 11.71
C LEU A 152 7.15 2.17 11.80
N PRO A 153 7.19 1.58 13.01
CA PRO A 153 7.42 0.15 13.15
C PRO A 153 6.29 -0.63 12.48
N ILE A 154 6.66 -1.70 11.78
CA ILE A 154 5.70 -2.65 11.21
C ILE A 154 5.70 -3.93 12.01
N SER A 155 4.50 -4.31 12.43
CA SER A 155 4.22 -5.56 13.11
C SER A 155 3.43 -6.47 12.19
N VAL A 156 3.68 -7.77 12.24
CA VAL A 156 3.04 -8.73 11.33
C VAL A 156 2.27 -9.77 12.11
N ILE A 157 1.08 -10.12 11.65
CA ILE A 157 0.36 -11.26 12.23
C ILE A 157 1.06 -12.56 11.82
N THR A 158 1.10 -13.55 12.72
CA THR A 158 1.70 -14.86 12.39
C THR A 158 0.69 -15.83 11.78
N SER A 159 -0.60 -15.49 11.79
CA SER A 159 -1.65 -16.34 11.21
C SER A 159 -1.77 -16.10 9.71
N GLU A 160 -1.68 -17.18 8.93
CA GLU A 160 -1.95 -17.14 7.48
C GLU A 160 -3.42 -16.85 7.17
N GLN A 161 -4.33 -17.08 8.13
CA GLN A 161 -5.77 -16.96 7.99
C GLN A 161 -6.33 -15.90 8.96
N GLY A 162 -5.75 -14.70 8.95
CA GLY A 162 -6.13 -13.59 9.83
C GLY A 162 -7.66 -13.34 9.96
N PRO A 163 -8.42 -13.26 8.85
CA PRO A 163 -9.88 -13.08 8.91
C PRO A 163 -10.63 -14.25 9.58
N ALA A 164 -10.19 -15.48 9.32
CA ALA A 164 -10.79 -16.67 9.94
C ALA A 164 -10.50 -16.71 11.44
N LEU A 165 -9.26 -16.37 11.83
CA LEU A 165 -8.87 -16.24 13.23
C LEU A 165 -9.69 -15.16 13.96
N GLY A 166 -9.91 -14.01 13.33
CA GLY A 166 -10.79 -12.96 13.87
C GLY A 166 -12.21 -13.47 14.12
N SER A 167 -12.78 -14.19 13.14
CA SER A 167 -14.10 -14.83 13.31
C SER A 167 -14.13 -15.83 14.47
N ALA A 168 -13.08 -16.63 14.62
CA ALA A 168 -12.95 -17.60 15.72
C ALA A 168 -12.83 -16.92 17.09
N ILE A 169 -12.12 -15.79 17.20
CA ILE A 169 -12.04 -14.97 18.42
C ILE A 169 -13.44 -14.51 18.84
N HIS A 170 -14.22 -13.96 17.91
CA HIS A 170 -15.59 -13.54 18.20
C HIS A 170 -16.50 -14.72 18.57
N ALA A 171 -16.35 -15.87 17.91
CA ALA A 171 -17.10 -17.08 18.24
C ALA A 171 -16.77 -17.61 19.66
N ALA A 172 -15.50 -17.57 20.07
CA ALA A 172 -15.07 -17.99 21.41
C ALA A 172 -15.68 -17.12 22.51
N VAL A 173 -15.77 -15.80 22.29
CA VAL A 173 -16.46 -14.88 23.21
C VAL A 173 -17.96 -15.16 23.25
N ALA A 174 -18.59 -15.37 22.09
CA ALA A 174 -20.02 -15.70 22.02
C ALA A 174 -20.36 -17.03 22.71
N ALA A 175 -19.43 -18.00 22.68
CA ALA A 175 -19.55 -19.28 23.38
C ALA A 175 -19.24 -19.19 24.89
N GLY A 176 -18.85 -18.02 25.41
CA GLY A 176 -18.51 -17.83 26.82
C GLY A 176 -17.13 -18.36 27.23
N ALA A 177 -16.28 -18.76 26.28
CA ALA A 177 -14.92 -19.23 26.55
C ALA A 177 -13.99 -18.10 27.02
N TYR A 178 -14.28 -16.87 26.61
CA TYR A 178 -13.59 -15.66 27.03
C TYR A 178 -14.61 -14.56 27.37
N PRO A 179 -14.30 -13.66 28.33
CA PRO A 179 -15.23 -12.62 28.77
C PRO A 179 -15.47 -11.53 27.71
N ASP A 180 -14.47 -11.23 26.89
CA ASP A 180 -14.55 -10.23 25.82
C ASP A 180 -13.52 -10.48 24.71
N VAL A 181 -13.63 -9.69 23.64
CA VAL A 181 -12.82 -9.79 22.42
C VAL A 181 -11.35 -9.43 22.65
N ARG A 182 -11.03 -8.56 23.62
CA ARG A 182 -9.63 -8.19 23.92
C ARG A 182 -8.92 -9.37 24.57
N VAL A 183 -9.52 -9.96 25.60
CA VAL A 183 -8.97 -11.13 26.29
C VAL A 183 -8.83 -12.31 25.32
N ALA A 184 -9.85 -12.57 24.50
CA ALA A 184 -9.78 -13.61 23.48
C ALA A 184 -8.69 -13.30 22.42
N GLY A 185 -8.58 -12.04 22.00
CA GLY A 185 -7.57 -11.59 21.03
C GLY A 185 -6.14 -11.75 21.54
N ASP A 186 -5.88 -11.40 22.80
CA ASP A 186 -4.56 -11.56 23.43
C ASP A 186 -4.18 -13.04 23.61
N ALA A 187 -5.16 -13.90 23.90
CA ALA A 187 -4.92 -15.33 24.10
C ALA A 187 -4.78 -16.12 22.79
N MET A 188 -5.57 -15.79 21.76
CA MET A 188 -5.66 -16.54 20.51
C MET A 188 -4.83 -15.92 19.38
N GLY A 189 -4.61 -14.61 19.42
CA GLY A 189 -3.84 -13.87 18.44
C GLY A 189 -2.34 -13.96 18.68
N LYS A 190 -1.55 -13.85 17.61
CA LYS A 190 -0.10 -13.76 17.67
C LYS A 190 0.40 -12.72 16.67
N VAL A 191 1.23 -11.81 17.16
CA VAL A 191 1.82 -10.70 16.40
C VAL A 191 3.32 -10.68 16.67
N GLU A 192 4.11 -10.71 15.62
CA GLU A 192 5.55 -10.42 15.67
C GLU A 192 5.71 -8.91 15.60
N ARG A 193 5.92 -8.28 16.77
CA ARG A 193 5.93 -6.82 16.91
C ARG A 193 7.24 -6.21 16.43
N GLY A 194 7.16 -5.09 15.71
CA GLY A 194 8.33 -4.34 15.26
C GLY A 194 9.27 -5.16 14.38
N LYS A 195 8.73 -6.11 13.60
CA LYS A 195 9.50 -6.97 12.70
C LYS A 195 10.34 -6.15 11.71
N TYR A 196 9.78 -5.04 11.24
CA TYR A 196 10.52 -4.05 10.47
C TYR A 196 10.56 -2.75 11.24
N GLN A 197 11.76 -2.17 11.29
CA GLN A 197 12.03 -0.90 11.94
C GLN A 197 12.47 0.11 10.89
N PRO A 198 12.03 1.38 11.00
CA PRO A 198 12.45 2.41 10.05
C PRO A 198 13.95 2.68 10.20
N SER A 199 14.65 2.76 9.07
CA SER A 199 15.99 3.35 9.01
C SER A 199 15.86 4.84 8.77
N GLU A 200 16.44 5.65 9.64
CA GLU A 200 16.41 7.11 9.52
C GLU A 200 17.08 7.58 8.21
N GLU A 201 18.17 6.93 7.79
CA GLU A 201 18.85 7.25 6.54
C GLU A 201 17.93 7.03 5.32
N ARG A 202 17.27 5.89 5.25
CA ARG A 202 16.35 5.58 4.14
C ARG A 202 15.08 6.42 4.21
N ALA A 203 14.56 6.67 5.41
CA ALA A 203 13.41 7.54 5.63
C ALA A 203 13.67 8.96 5.11
N LEU A 204 14.83 9.55 5.39
CA LEU A 204 15.20 10.87 4.87
C LEU A 204 15.30 10.89 3.34
N ALA A 205 15.80 9.82 2.72
CA ALA A 205 15.81 9.69 1.27
C ALA A 205 14.37 9.58 0.70
N TYR A 206 13.52 8.79 1.35
CA TYR A 206 12.11 8.64 0.98
C TYR A 206 11.29 9.90 1.20
N ASP A 207 11.60 10.73 2.20
CA ASP A 207 10.93 12.02 2.42
C ASP A 207 11.05 12.94 1.20
N ARG A 208 12.19 12.91 0.50
CA ARG A 208 12.40 13.68 -0.74
C ARG A 208 11.49 13.18 -1.86
N LEU A 209 11.41 11.86 -2.07
CA LEU A 209 10.51 11.27 -3.06
C LEU A 209 9.04 11.48 -2.69
N TYR A 210 8.71 11.44 -1.40
CA TYR A 210 7.36 11.66 -0.90
C TYR A 210 6.90 13.11 -1.11
N ALA A 211 7.81 14.09 -1.04
CA ALA A 211 7.51 15.48 -1.37
C ALA A 211 7.10 15.62 -2.85
N GLU A 212 7.79 14.93 -3.76
CA GLU A 212 7.42 14.89 -5.18
C GLU A 212 6.10 14.16 -5.40
N TYR A 213 5.91 12.98 -4.78
CA TYR A 213 4.63 12.26 -4.79
C TYR A 213 3.49 13.16 -4.31
N SER A 214 3.69 13.92 -3.22
CA SER A 214 2.69 14.81 -2.64
C SER A 214 2.31 15.96 -3.59
N THR A 215 3.30 16.54 -4.26
CA THR A 215 3.09 17.59 -5.25
C THR A 215 2.25 17.07 -6.42
N LEU A 216 2.62 15.91 -6.98
CA LEU A 216 1.88 15.28 -8.07
C LEU A 216 0.48 14.83 -7.64
N HIS A 217 0.37 14.26 -6.43
CA HIS A 217 -0.88 13.84 -5.81
C HIS A 217 -1.87 15.00 -5.75
N ASP A 218 -1.46 16.16 -5.24
CA ASP A 218 -2.38 17.30 -5.11
C ASP A 218 -2.64 17.98 -6.46
N HIS A 219 -1.63 18.09 -7.33
CA HIS A 219 -1.78 18.70 -8.64
C HIS A 219 -2.83 17.99 -9.50
N PHE A 220 -2.77 16.66 -9.58
CA PHE A 220 -3.71 15.86 -10.38
C PHE A 220 -4.97 15.44 -9.61
N GLY A 221 -4.90 15.39 -8.28
CA GLY A 221 -5.98 14.89 -7.42
C GLY A 221 -6.91 15.94 -6.83
N ARG A 222 -6.50 17.23 -6.79
CA ARG A 222 -7.27 18.31 -6.12
C ARG A 222 -7.71 19.43 -7.06
N GLY A 223 -7.78 19.16 -8.36
CA GLY A 223 -8.40 20.05 -9.35
C GLY A 223 -7.50 21.13 -9.94
N ALA A 224 -6.19 21.17 -9.60
CA ALA A 224 -5.27 22.03 -10.34
C ALA A 224 -5.16 21.60 -11.81
N ASN A 225 -5.22 20.29 -12.09
CA ASN A 225 -5.33 19.77 -13.44
C ASN A 225 -6.10 18.44 -13.52
N ASP A 226 -7.37 18.50 -13.95
CA ASP A 226 -8.23 17.32 -14.16
C ASP A 226 -7.95 16.53 -15.47
N VAL A 227 -6.71 16.49 -15.95
CA VAL A 227 -6.37 15.81 -17.22
C VAL A 227 -6.76 14.34 -17.22
N MET A 228 -6.61 13.65 -16.08
CA MET A 228 -6.96 12.22 -15.95
C MET A 228 -8.45 11.97 -16.25
N LYS A 229 -9.34 12.84 -15.75
CA LYS A 229 -10.79 12.76 -15.99
C LYS A 229 -11.14 13.03 -17.44
N ARG A 230 -10.53 14.07 -18.04
CA ARG A 230 -10.72 14.40 -19.45
C ARG A 230 -10.27 13.25 -20.36
N LEU A 231 -9.13 12.62 -20.08
CA LEU A 231 -8.65 11.45 -20.83
C LEU A 231 -9.61 10.26 -20.74
N LYS A 232 -10.21 9.99 -19.57
CA LYS A 232 -11.26 8.98 -19.43
C LYS A 232 -12.52 9.33 -20.22
N SER A 233 -12.93 10.60 -20.26
CA SER A 233 -14.06 11.05 -21.08
C SER A 233 -13.80 10.82 -22.57
N LEU A 234 -12.66 11.29 -23.08
CA LEU A 234 -12.25 11.09 -24.47
C LEU A 234 -12.20 9.60 -24.84
N LYS A 235 -11.72 8.74 -23.94
CA LYS A 235 -11.72 7.29 -24.14
C LYS A 235 -13.13 6.70 -24.23
N ARG A 236 -14.09 7.19 -23.44
CA ARG A 236 -15.49 6.76 -23.49
C ARG A 236 -16.15 7.23 -24.79
N GLU A 237 -15.95 8.49 -25.16
CA GLU A 237 -16.46 9.10 -26.38
C GLU A 237 -15.95 8.38 -27.63
N ALA A 238 -14.66 8.04 -27.69
CA ALA A 238 -14.07 7.32 -28.83
C ALA A 238 -14.52 5.84 -28.95
N ARG A 239 -15.20 5.30 -27.93
CA ARG A 239 -15.67 3.91 -27.88
C ARG A 239 -17.19 3.77 -27.98
N ALA A 240 -17.91 4.89 -27.92
CA ALA A 240 -19.37 4.96 -28.09
C ALA A 240 -19.72 4.86 -29.58
#